data_AF-A0A235GCU5-F1
#
_entry.id   AF-A0A235GCU5-F1
#
_cell.length_a   1.000
_cell.length_b   1.000
_cell.length_c   1.000
_cell.angle_alpha   90.00
_cell.angle_beta   90.00
_cell.angle_gamma   90.00
#
_symmetry.space_group_name_H-M   'P 1'
#
loop_
_entity.id
_entity.type
_entity.pdbx_description
1 polymer ?
#
loop_
_entity_poly.entity_id
_entity_poly.type
_entity_poly.pdbx_seq_one_letter_code
_entity_poly.pdbx_strand_id
1 'polypeptide(L)'
;MVIESESTTTEEAIEPVVEETTAAEPVVIECLQGTPGPAMWSDGTMAYSQWCFDQLGGTKYLESERRANTFDCDGTMCRNPNSGVTYPDPKAASPTAPTAKTATPAEVRQNQQEIAESGCSTSGCIQTYFGCRDGYITGEMCSRWGF
;
A
#
# COMPACT_ATOMS: atom_id res chain seq x y z
N MET A 1 -62.99 -56.98 -14.89
CA MET A 1 -62.13 -56.22 -13.96
C MET A 1 -62.09 -54.80 -14.49
N VAL A 2 -62.99 -53.97 -13.96
CA VAL A 2 -63.02 -52.51 -14.14
C VAL A 2 -62.09 -51.90 -13.09
N ILE A 3 -61.43 -50.79 -13.41
CA ILE A 3 -61.23 -49.50 -12.68
C ILE A 3 -60.01 -48.85 -13.40
N GLU A 4 -60.26 -47.96 -14.37
CA GLU A 4 -60.17 -46.49 -14.25
C GLU A 4 -58.78 -45.98 -13.79
N SER A 5 -58.10 -45.27 -14.69
CA SER A 5 -56.86 -44.53 -14.39
C SER A 5 -57.10 -43.09 -14.81
N GLU A 6 -57.50 -42.27 -13.84
CA GLU A 6 -57.79 -40.86 -14.01
C GLU A 6 -56.55 -40.07 -14.46
N SER A 7 -56.82 -39.16 -15.39
CA SER A 7 -55.93 -38.12 -15.87
C SER A 7 -55.76 -37.06 -14.78
N THR A 8 -54.59 -37.01 -14.14
CA THR A 8 -54.17 -35.82 -13.39
C THR A 8 -53.48 -34.86 -14.35
N THR A 9 -54.26 -33.91 -14.86
CA THR A 9 -53.75 -32.68 -15.45
C THR A 9 -53.47 -31.71 -14.31
N THR A 10 -52.20 -31.49 -14.01
CA THR A 10 -51.76 -30.40 -13.14
C THR A 10 -51.70 -29.13 -14.00
N GLU A 11 -52.74 -28.30 -13.87
CA GLU A 11 -52.76 -26.93 -14.35
C GLU A 11 -51.88 -26.09 -13.42
N GLU A 12 -50.61 -25.95 -13.79
CA GLU A 12 -49.66 -25.08 -13.12
C GLU A 12 -50.03 -23.64 -13.48
N ALA A 13 -50.58 -22.91 -12.51
CA ALA A 13 -50.89 -21.50 -12.61
C ALA A 13 -49.61 -20.73 -12.95
N ILE A 14 -49.60 -20.11 -14.13
CA ILE A 14 -48.53 -19.22 -14.58
C ILE A 14 -48.64 -17.93 -13.75
N GLU A 15 -47.88 -17.85 -12.65
CA GLU A 15 -47.58 -16.56 -12.03
C GLU A 15 -46.78 -15.71 -13.03
N PRO A 16 -47.07 -14.41 -13.17
CA PRO A 16 -46.29 -13.56 -14.05
C PRO A 16 -44.87 -13.52 -13.51
N VAL A 17 -43.95 -14.15 -14.24
CA VAL A 17 -42.51 -13.92 -14.08
C VAL A 17 -42.30 -12.43 -14.30
N VAL A 18 -42.16 -11.71 -13.20
CA VAL A 18 -41.52 -10.40 -13.20
C VAL A 18 -40.12 -10.67 -13.74
N GLU A 19 -39.84 -10.26 -14.97
CA GLU A 19 -38.46 -10.14 -15.44
C GLU A 19 -37.79 -9.14 -14.52
N GLU A 20 -37.16 -9.66 -13.46
CA GLU A 20 -36.17 -8.92 -12.71
C GLU A 20 -35.07 -8.64 -13.73
N THR A 21 -35.06 -7.41 -14.25
CA THR A 21 -33.94 -6.87 -15.04
C THR A 21 -32.69 -7.06 -14.20
N THR A 22 -31.98 -8.14 -14.49
CA THR A 22 -30.66 -8.40 -13.94
C THR A 22 -29.81 -7.27 -14.46
N ALA A 23 -29.50 -6.31 -13.59
CA ALA A 23 -28.58 -5.23 -13.94
C ALA A 23 -27.30 -5.91 -14.41
N ALA A 24 -26.98 -5.76 -15.71
CA ALA A 24 -25.82 -6.41 -16.30
C ALA A 24 -24.58 -5.99 -15.50
N GLU A 25 -23.81 -6.98 -15.02
CA GLU A 25 -22.53 -6.69 -14.39
C GLU A 25 -21.67 -5.88 -15.37
N PRO A 26 -21.01 -4.81 -14.91
CA PRO A 26 -20.23 -3.98 -15.81
C PRO A 26 -19.14 -4.82 -16.47
N VAL A 27 -18.95 -4.63 -17.77
CA VAL A 27 -17.94 -5.34 -18.57
C VAL A 27 -16.80 -4.39 -18.91
N VAL A 28 -15.61 -4.95 -19.14
CA VAL A 28 -14.46 -4.18 -19.60
C VAL A 28 -14.69 -3.73 -21.05
N ILE A 29 -14.66 -2.42 -21.29
CA ILE A 29 -14.70 -1.83 -22.64
C ILE A 29 -13.28 -1.68 -23.20
N GLU A 30 -12.35 -1.17 -22.38
CA GLU A 30 -11.00 -0.84 -22.82
C GLU A 30 -9.98 -1.13 -21.72
N CYS A 31 -8.84 -1.71 -22.09
CA CYS A 31 -7.68 -1.77 -21.21
C CYS A 31 -6.87 -0.48 -21.32
N LEU A 32 -6.80 0.26 -20.22
CA LEU A 32 -6.01 1.48 -20.11
C LEU A 32 -4.55 1.14 -19.82
N GLN A 33 -3.64 2.00 -20.25
CA GLN A 33 -2.22 1.82 -20.00
C GLN A 33 -1.90 1.89 -18.50
N GLY A 34 -1.18 0.89 -17.99
CA GLY A 34 -0.60 0.90 -16.64
C GLY A 34 -0.64 -0.47 -15.97
N THR A 35 0.16 -0.64 -14.92
CA THR A 35 0.09 -1.78 -14.01
C THR A 35 -0.47 -1.29 -12.67
N PRO A 36 -1.50 -1.95 -12.10
CA PRO A 36 -1.90 -3.33 -12.33
C PRO A 36 -3.02 -3.55 -13.38
N GLY A 37 -3.07 -2.84 -14.50
CA GLY A 37 -4.07 -3.07 -15.54
C GLY A 37 -5.39 -2.31 -15.30
N PRO A 38 -5.34 -0.97 -15.31
CA PRO A 38 -6.55 -0.16 -15.24
C PRO A 38 -7.43 -0.44 -16.46
N ALA A 39 -8.75 -0.50 -16.26
CA ALA A 39 -9.72 -0.74 -17.31
C ALA A 39 -10.84 0.31 -17.24
N MET A 40 -11.34 0.69 -18.41
CA MET A 40 -12.60 1.40 -18.54
C MET A 40 -13.74 0.39 -18.60
N TRP A 41 -14.70 0.54 -17.69
CA TRP A 41 -15.86 -0.34 -17.56
C TRP A 41 -17.07 0.25 -18.27
N SER A 42 -18.05 -0.61 -18.60
CA SER A 42 -19.26 -0.21 -19.33
C SER A 42 -20.20 0.72 -18.57
N ASP A 43 -20.03 0.80 -17.25
CA ASP A 43 -20.69 1.78 -16.38
C ASP A 43 -19.96 3.14 -16.37
N GLY A 44 -18.89 3.29 -17.14
CA GLY A 44 -18.06 4.50 -17.24
C GLY A 44 -17.00 4.61 -16.14
N THR A 45 -16.92 3.66 -15.21
CA THR A 45 -15.91 3.68 -14.15
C THR A 45 -14.53 3.26 -14.67
N MET A 46 -13.48 3.73 -13.98
CA MET A 46 -12.12 3.23 -14.17
C MET A 46 -11.73 2.39 -12.96
N ALA A 47 -11.48 1.10 -13.17
CA ALA A 47 -11.10 0.19 -12.09
C ALA A 47 -10.19 -0.94 -12.58
N TYR A 48 -9.58 -1.65 -11.64
CA TYR A 48 -8.72 -2.80 -11.93
C TYR A 48 -9.48 -3.92 -12.65
N SER A 49 -8.87 -4.51 -13.68
CA SER A 49 -9.32 -5.77 -14.26
C SER A 49 -8.17 -6.75 -14.38
N GLN A 50 -8.35 -7.96 -13.83
CA GLN A 50 -7.38 -9.06 -13.98
C GLN A 50 -7.12 -9.38 -15.46
N TRP A 51 -8.17 -9.32 -16.30
CA TRP A 51 -8.03 -9.59 -17.73
C TRP A 51 -7.13 -8.56 -18.41
N CYS A 52 -7.33 -7.26 -18.13
CA CYS A 52 -6.44 -6.22 -18.64
C CYS A 52 -5.03 -6.32 -18.08
N PHE A 53 -4.88 -6.70 -16.81
CA PHE A 53 -3.58 -6.96 -16.23
C PHE A 53 -2.82 -8.04 -16.99
N ASP A 54 -3.46 -9.18 -17.23
CA ASP A 54 -2.85 -10.31 -17.93
C ASP A 54 -2.51 -9.94 -19.38
N GLN A 55 -3.42 -9.25 -20.07
CA GLN A 55 -3.23 -8.83 -21.47
C GLN A 55 -2.09 -7.81 -21.62
N LEU A 56 -1.87 -6.96 -20.62
CA LEU A 56 -0.77 -5.97 -20.59
C LEU A 56 0.54 -6.54 -20.02
N GLY A 57 0.65 -7.87 -19.87
CA GLY A 57 1.89 -8.52 -19.43
C GLY A 57 2.09 -8.51 -17.92
N GLY A 58 1.00 -8.49 -17.15
CA GLY A 58 1.01 -8.45 -15.69
C GLY A 58 1.88 -9.51 -15.03
N THR A 59 1.99 -10.71 -15.59
CA THR A 59 2.91 -11.74 -15.08
C THR A 59 4.36 -11.27 -15.08
N LYS A 60 4.83 -10.61 -16.16
CA LYS A 60 6.20 -10.06 -16.23
C LYS A 60 6.37 -8.92 -15.23
N TYR A 61 5.33 -8.12 -15.02
CA TYR A 61 5.34 -7.08 -14.00
C TYR A 61 5.50 -7.68 -12.59
N LEU A 62 4.71 -8.69 -12.22
CA LEU A 62 4.85 -9.37 -10.92
C LEU A 62 6.22 -10.02 -10.75
N GLU A 63 6.78 -10.62 -11.79
CA GLU A 63 8.15 -11.15 -11.74
C GLU A 63 9.19 -10.05 -11.53
N SER A 64 9.03 -8.91 -12.19
CA SER A 64 9.89 -7.74 -12.02
C SER A 64 9.82 -7.23 -10.58
N GLU A 65 8.61 -7.08 -10.01
CA GLU A 65 8.41 -6.68 -8.62
C GLU A 65 9.06 -7.68 -7.63
N ARG A 66 8.91 -8.99 -7.86
CA ARG A 66 9.57 -10.01 -7.04
C ARG A 66 11.10 -9.90 -7.12
N ARG A 67 11.64 -9.73 -8.32
CA ARG A 67 13.09 -9.57 -8.54
C ARG A 67 13.62 -8.29 -7.91
N ALA A 68 12.89 -7.20 -7.99
CA ALA A 68 13.23 -5.92 -7.36
C ALA A 68 13.25 -6.02 -5.83
N ASN A 69 12.46 -6.93 -5.25
CA ASN A 69 12.39 -7.17 -3.80
C ASN A 69 13.18 -8.40 -3.33
N THR A 70 13.96 -9.04 -4.20
CA THR A 70 14.86 -10.14 -3.80
C THR A 70 16.20 -9.57 -3.38
N PHE A 71 16.54 -9.67 -2.10
CA PHE A 71 17.82 -9.23 -1.55
C PHE A 71 18.50 -10.36 -0.79
N ASP A 72 19.78 -10.57 -1.09
CA ASP A 72 20.66 -11.48 -0.37
C ASP A 72 21.56 -10.66 0.56
N CYS A 73 21.55 -11.00 1.85
CA CYS A 73 22.30 -10.27 2.87
C CYS A 73 23.46 -11.11 3.41
N ASP A 74 24.64 -10.51 3.48
CA ASP A 74 25.88 -11.15 3.98
C ASP A 74 26.15 -10.88 5.47
N GLY A 75 25.19 -10.26 6.17
CA GLY A 75 25.32 -9.84 7.56
C GLY A 75 25.89 -8.42 7.73
N THR A 76 26.27 -7.75 6.65
CA THR A 76 26.69 -6.33 6.66
C THR A 76 25.93 -5.52 5.61
N MET A 77 25.76 -6.07 4.40
CA MET A 77 25.06 -5.44 3.29
C MET A 77 24.08 -6.44 2.68
N CYS A 78 22.91 -5.94 2.30
CA CYS A 78 21.97 -6.63 1.44
C CYS A 78 22.19 -6.18 -0.01
N ARG A 79 22.21 -7.11 -0.95
CA ARG A 79 22.37 -6.84 -2.38
C ARG A 79 21.25 -7.50 -3.17
N ASN A 80 20.67 -6.75 -4.10
CA ASN A 80 19.75 -7.32 -5.07
C ASN A 80 20.57 -7.94 -6.23
N PRO A 81 20.46 -9.25 -6.50
CA PRO A 81 21.22 -9.90 -7.56
C PRO A 81 20.78 -9.48 -8.97
N ASN A 82 19.56 -8.95 -9.12
CA ASN A 82 18.98 -8.56 -10.41
C ASN A 82 19.26 -7.10 -10.78
N SER A 83 19.35 -6.19 -9.80
CA SER A 83 19.59 -4.75 -10.04
C SER A 83 20.97 -4.27 -9.60
N GLY A 84 21.68 -5.05 -8.77
CA GLY A 84 22.97 -4.66 -8.19
C GLY A 84 22.87 -3.60 -7.09
N VAL A 85 21.68 -3.09 -6.78
CA VAL A 85 21.44 -2.14 -5.69
C VAL A 85 21.80 -2.79 -4.36
N THR A 86 22.47 -2.02 -3.50
CA THR A 86 22.89 -2.44 -2.17
C THR A 86 22.34 -1.52 -1.10
N TYR A 87 21.98 -2.06 0.07
CA TYR A 87 21.66 -1.30 1.27
C TYR A 87 22.23 -1.99 2.53
N PRO A 88 22.50 -1.25 3.63
CA PRO A 88 22.99 -1.84 4.87
C PRO A 88 22.03 -2.90 5.41
N ASP A 89 22.53 -4.07 5.79
CA ASP A 89 21.66 -5.15 6.28
C ASP A 89 20.94 -4.70 7.57
N PRO A 90 19.59 -4.61 7.58
CA PRO A 90 18.83 -4.18 8.75
C PRO A 90 18.93 -5.17 9.91
N LYS A 91 19.38 -6.40 9.64
CA LYS A 91 19.67 -7.42 10.64
C LYS A 91 21.14 -7.48 11.02
N ALA A 92 22.03 -6.80 10.28
CA ALA A 92 23.37 -6.55 10.79
C ALA A 92 23.18 -5.90 12.16
N ALA A 93 23.93 -6.38 13.16
CA ALA A 93 23.90 -5.77 14.48
C ALA A 93 24.17 -4.27 14.30
N SER A 94 23.09 -3.49 14.38
CA SER A 94 23.18 -2.06 14.18
C SER A 94 24.21 -1.54 15.17
N PRO A 95 25.08 -0.57 14.81
CA PRO A 95 25.74 0.21 15.86
C PRO A 95 24.62 0.66 16.78
N THR A 96 24.71 0.32 18.06
CA THR A 96 23.64 0.49 19.04
C THR A 96 23.02 1.86 18.81
N ALA A 97 21.82 1.90 18.21
CA ALA A 97 21.06 3.13 18.15
C ALA A 97 21.05 3.62 19.60
N PRO A 98 21.43 4.89 19.87
CA PRO A 98 21.44 5.38 21.25
C PRO A 98 20.10 4.99 21.83
N THR A 99 20.13 4.17 22.88
CA THR A 99 18.93 3.53 23.42
C THR A 99 17.90 4.62 23.56
N ALA A 100 16.81 4.57 22.79
CA ALA A 100 15.81 5.62 22.78
C ALA A 100 15.27 5.71 24.20
N LYS A 101 15.78 6.67 24.97
CA LYS A 101 15.33 6.88 26.33
C LYS A 101 13.94 7.46 26.21
N THR A 102 12.94 6.73 26.72
CA THR A 102 11.62 7.30 26.90
C THR A 102 11.77 8.55 27.75
N ALA A 103 11.43 9.70 27.19
CA ALA A 103 11.49 10.96 27.90
C ALA A 103 10.59 10.88 29.14
N THR A 104 11.13 11.32 30.28
CA THR A 104 10.35 11.53 31.49
C THR A 104 9.30 12.64 31.28
N PRO A 105 8.24 12.71 32.10
CA PRO A 105 7.28 13.82 32.01
C PRO A 105 7.90 15.21 32.18
N ALA A 106 9.05 15.32 32.84
CA ALA A 106 9.79 16.58 32.94
C ALA A 106 10.46 16.93 31.60
N GLU A 107 11.17 15.98 31.00
CA GLU A 107 11.80 16.16 29.69
C GLU A 107 10.77 16.41 28.59
N VAL A 108 9.59 15.79 28.65
CA VAL A 108 8.50 16.09 27.70
C VAL A 108 8.09 17.56 27.78
N ARG A 109 7.92 18.11 28.98
CA ARG A 109 7.56 19.52 29.17
C ARG A 109 8.65 20.45 28.68
N GLN A 110 9.91 20.13 28.98
CA GLN A 110 11.05 20.90 28.48
C GLN A 110 11.13 20.86 26.95
N ASN A 111 11.03 19.68 26.34
CA ASN A 111 11.03 19.54 24.89
C ASN A 111 9.87 20.32 24.23
N GLN A 112 8.70 20.39 24.87
CA GLN A 112 7.58 21.21 24.39
C GLN A 112 7.88 22.71 24.43
N GLN A 113 8.57 23.19 25.48
CA GLN A 113 9.01 24.59 25.57
C GLN A 113 10.04 24.90 24.48
N GLU A 114 11.03 24.04 24.32
CA GLU A 114 12.07 24.19 23.29
C GLU A 114 11.50 24.18 21.88
N ILE A 115 10.49 23.35 21.58
CA ILE A 115 9.77 23.40 20.29
C ILE A 115 9.10 24.76 20.10
N ALA A 116 8.41 25.29 21.11
CA ALA A 116 7.73 26.57 21.01
C ALA A 116 8.73 27.71 20.74
N GLU A 117 9.90 27.68 21.38
CA GLU A 117 10.97 28.66 21.21
C GLU A 117 11.75 28.48 19.88
N SER A 118 11.84 27.25 19.37
CA SER A 118 12.51 26.95 18.10
C SER A 118 11.82 27.54 16.88
N GLY A 119 10.55 27.94 16.99
CA GLY A 119 9.73 28.40 15.88
C GLY A 119 9.31 27.29 14.90
N CYS A 120 9.55 26.02 15.23
CA CYS A 120 9.15 24.89 14.39
C CYS A 120 7.66 24.56 14.53
N SER A 121 6.98 24.45 13.39
CA SER A 121 5.55 24.07 13.31
C SER A 121 5.29 22.74 12.62
N THR A 122 6.29 22.16 11.95
CA THR A 122 6.18 20.88 11.23
C THR A 122 7.00 19.80 11.91
N SER A 123 6.57 18.55 11.80
CA SER A 123 7.30 17.40 12.33
C SER A 123 8.74 17.33 11.81
N GLY A 124 8.96 17.62 10.53
CA GLY A 124 10.29 17.68 9.93
C GLY A 124 11.18 18.75 10.57
N CYS A 125 10.66 19.96 10.78
CA CYS A 125 11.40 21.03 11.45
C CYS A 125 11.80 20.65 12.87
N ILE A 126 10.85 20.09 13.65
CA ILE A 126 11.09 19.67 15.04
C ILE A 126 12.17 18.59 15.11
N GLN A 127 12.11 17.61 14.20
CA GLN A 127 13.13 16.55 14.13
C GLN A 127 14.50 17.13 13.78
N THR A 128 14.58 18.07 12.83
CA THR A 128 15.84 18.74 12.49
C THR A 128 16.37 19.57 13.66
N TYR A 129 15.52 20.32 14.35
CA TYR A 129 15.89 21.11 15.53
C TYR A 129 16.53 20.23 16.61
N PHE A 130 15.85 19.15 17.02
CA PHE A 130 16.40 18.25 18.03
C PHE A 130 17.63 17.48 17.53
N GLY A 131 17.67 17.12 16.26
CA GLY A 131 18.87 16.54 15.65
C GLY A 131 20.08 17.46 15.72
N CYS A 132 19.89 18.77 15.49
CA CYS A 132 20.94 19.79 15.65
C CYS A 132 21.32 20.00 17.11
N ARG A 133 20.33 20.14 18.01
CA ARG A 133 20.55 20.29 19.47
C ARG A 133 21.37 19.13 20.04
N ASP A 134 21.07 17.91 19.60
CA ASP A 134 21.67 16.68 20.12
C ASP A 134 22.94 16.26 19.34
N GLY A 135 23.34 17.05 18.32
CA GLY A 135 24.55 16.81 17.53
C GLY A 135 24.47 15.65 16.53
N TYR A 136 23.29 15.06 16.32
CA TYR A 136 23.06 14.05 15.28
C TYR A 136 23.04 14.64 13.86
N ILE A 137 22.76 15.94 13.78
CA ILE A 137 22.70 16.73 12.57
C ILE A 137 23.67 17.92 12.75
N THR A 138 24.50 18.20 11.76
CA THR A 138 25.50 19.29 11.83
C THR A 138 25.54 20.09 10.52
N GLY A 139 26.13 21.28 10.54
CA GLY A 139 26.33 22.14 9.37
C GLY A 139 25.32 23.28 9.24
N GLU A 140 25.25 23.88 8.05
CA GLU A 140 24.52 25.15 7.80
C GLU A 140 23.04 25.11 8.22
N MET A 141 22.38 23.96 8.08
CA MET A 141 20.97 23.79 8.49
C MET A 141 20.72 24.00 9.98
N CYS A 142 21.77 23.89 10.82
CA CYS A 142 21.68 24.08 12.27
C CYS A 142 21.91 25.54 12.70
N SER A 143 22.50 26.37 11.83
CA SER A 143 22.88 27.76 12.15
C SER A 143 21.68 28.66 12.48
N ARG A 144 20.48 28.32 12.00
CA ARG A 144 19.23 29.05 12.34
C ARG A 144 18.96 29.08 13.85
N TRP A 145 19.39 28.06 14.58
CA TRP A 145 19.20 27.94 16.03
C TRP A 145 20.49 28.14 16.83
N GLY A 146 21.59 28.54 16.16
CA GLY A 146 22.86 28.82 16.80
C GLY A 146 23.65 27.58 17.25
N PHE A 147 23.38 26.42 16.66
CA PHE A 147 24.19 25.21 16.83
C PHE A 147 25.28 25.09 15.75
#